data_AF-A0A8S2WBC9-F1
#
_entry.id   AF-A0A8S2WBC9-F1
#
_cell.length_a   1.000
_cell.length_b   1.000
_cell.length_c   1.000
_cell.angle_alpha   90.00
_cell.angle_beta   90.00
_cell.angle_gamma   90.00
#
_symmetry.space_group_name_H-M   'P 1'
#
loop_
_entity.id
_entity.type
_entity.pdbx_description
1 polymer ?
#
loop_
_entity_poly.entity_id
_entity_poly.type
_entity_poly.pdbx_seq_one_letter_code
_entity_poly.pdbx_strand_id
1 'polypeptide(L)'
;MVYEYIGHGTSALCQPCSSTLQLSSITTVPKERKSLSDRSSITTTTTVEPAVQASRRKHRRQIERSSMRDMDMTMYHSKLENIGVRSIISLQLEETTPADDDDAIRITPDRGWALPKERKLTRLNESQIKYLTEKFDEGVQQRIRWKPEEVSAEMQRNKDLKNRFYFTPAEFLKPGQIRSFFHV
;
A
#
# COMPACT_ATOMS: atom_id res chain seq x y z
N MET A 1 25.62 5.95 64.72
CA MET A 1 24.17 5.70 64.76
C MET A 1 23.91 4.49 63.90
N VAL A 2 23.36 3.44 64.53
CA VAL A 2 22.99 2.16 63.92
C VAL A 2 21.56 2.30 63.42
N TYR A 3 21.28 1.89 62.18
CA TYR A 3 20.05 1.19 61.83
C TYR A 3 20.37 0.17 60.74
N GLU A 4 20.17 -1.10 61.09
CA GLU A 4 20.06 -2.20 60.16
C GLU A 4 18.61 -2.33 59.64
N TYR A 5 18.44 -3.24 58.67
CA TYR A 5 17.36 -4.23 58.55
C TYR A 5 16.32 -4.13 57.41
N ILE A 6 16.45 -5.14 56.55
CA ILE A 6 15.51 -5.96 55.73
C ILE A 6 14.57 -5.34 54.68
N GLY A 7 14.57 -5.98 53.50
CA GLY A 7 13.38 -6.77 53.15
C GLY A 7 12.85 -6.68 51.73
N HIS A 8 13.13 -7.75 50.97
CA HIS A 8 12.25 -8.43 50.00
C HIS A 8 11.81 -7.73 48.72
N GLY A 9 11.99 -8.42 47.58
CA GLY A 9 11.18 -8.17 46.39
C GLY A 9 11.74 -8.53 45.01
N THR A 10 12.71 -9.44 44.88
CA THR A 10 13.09 -9.97 43.56
C THR A 10 12.09 -11.01 43.07
N SER A 11 11.81 -10.96 41.76
CA SER A 11 11.22 -12.01 40.91
C SER A 11 9.70 -11.96 40.69
N ALA A 12 9.27 -11.08 39.78
CA ALA A 12 8.05 -11.31 39.01
C ALA A 12 8.38 -12.30 37.86
N LEU A 13 7.91 -13.54 38.01
CA LEU A 13 7.88 -14.53 36.93
C LEU A 13 7.10 -13.96 35.73
N CYS A 14 7.79 -13.75 34.61
CA CYS A 14 7.14 -13.66 33.31
C CYS A 14 6.58 -15.03 32.94
N GLN A 15 5.26 -15.13 32.81
CA GLN A 15 4.62 -16.24 32.11
C GLN A 15 4.92 -16.10 30.60
N PRO A 16 5.27 -17.19 29.89
CA PRO A 16 5.31 -17.18 28.44
C PRO A 16 3.88 -17.26 27.89
N CYS A 17 3.44 -16.21 27.20
CA CYS A 17 2.25 -16.25 26.36
C CYS A 17 2.53 -17.15 25.15
N SER A 18 2.18 -18.42 25.25
CA SER A 18 2.14 -19.35 24.11
C SER A 18 0.94 -19.03 23.21
N SER A 19 1.15 -18.18 22.21
CA SER A 19 0.22 -18.01 21.08
C SER A 19 0.45 -19.10 20.04
N THR A 20 -0.26 -20.21 20.21
CA THR A 20 -0.39 -21.26 19.20
C THR A 20 -1.19 -20.73 18.01
N LEU A 21 -0.51 -20.32 16.94
CA LEU A 21 -1.13 -20.13 15.63
C LEU A 21 -1.35 -21.51 15.01
N GLN A 22 -2.60 -21.95 14.98
CA GLN A 22 -3.03 -23.12 14.20
C GLN A 22 -2.95 -22.76 12.71
N LEU A 23 -1.99 -23.34 12.00
CA LEU A 23 -1.96 -23.34 10.54
C LEU A 23 -3.14 -24.18 10.03
N SER A 24 -4.01 -23.58 9.22
CA SER A 24 -5.02 -24.31 8.47
C SER A 24 -4.37 -25.08 7.31
N SER A 25 -4.66 -26.38 7.26
CA SER A 25 -4.18 -27.30 6.24
C SER A 25 -4.70 -26.93 4.84
N ILE A 26 -3.79 -26.75 3.89
CA ILE A 26 -4.10 -26.63 2.46
C ILE A 26 -4.30 -28.05 1.91
N THR A 27 -5.55 -28.42 1.64
CA THR A 27 -5.88 -29.66 0.93
C THR A 27 -5.55 -29.51 -0.55
N THR A 28 -4.55 -30.27 -1.00
CA THR A 28 -4.21 -30.43 -2.42
C THR A 28 -5.25 -31.25 -3.15
N VAL A 29 -5.78 -30.73 -4.25
CA VAL A 29 -6.68 -31.43 -5.18
C VAL A 29 -5.88 -32.39 -6.07
N PRO A 30 -6.26 -33.66 -6.22
CA PRO A 30 -5.56 -34.59 -7.10
C PRO A 30 -5.89 -34.33 -8.59
N LYS A 31 -4.83 -34.37 -9.40
CA LYS A 31 -4.80 -34.22 -10.85
C LYS A 31 -5.26 -35.52 -11.51
N GLU A 32 -6.48 -35.53 -12.03
CA GLU A 32 -7.04 -36.66 -12.76
C GLU A 32 -6.44 -36.74 -14.18
N ARG A 33 -5.82 -37.88 -14.49
CA ARG A 33 -5.26 -38.20 -15.82
C ARG A 33 -6.40 -38.70 -16.70
N LYS A 34 -6.69 -38.01 -17.80
CA LYS A 34 -7.52 -38.57 -18.87
C LYS A 34 -6.66 -39.44 -19.78
N SER A 35 -7.03 -40.71 -19.83
CA SER A 35 -6.42 -41.82 -20.58
C SER A 35 -6.66 -41.71 -22.08
N LEU A 36 -5.69 -42.27 -22.82
CA LEU A 36 -5.77 -42.63 -24.23
C LEU A 36 -6.88 -43.66 -24.50
N SER A 37 -7.70 -43.42 -25.52
CA SER A 37 -8.22 -44.38 -26.52
C SER A 37 -8.95 -43.50 -27.57
N ASP A 38 -8.93 -43.68 -28.88
CA ASP A 38 -8.78 -44.88 -29.69
C ASP A 38 -8.11 -44.55 -31.03
N ARG A 39 -7.24 -45.47 -31.42
CA ARG A 39 -6.66 -45.60 -32.75
C ARG A 39 -7.45 -46.72 -33.44
N SER A 40 -8.18 -46.41 -34.51
CA SER A 40 -8.71 -47.42 -35.44
C SER A 40 -8.03 -47.29 -36.81
N SER A 41 -6.91 -48.00 -36.88
CA SER A 41 -6.55 -49.04 -37.85
C SER A 41 -7.15 -49.03 -39.29
N ILE A 42 -6.37 -48.69 -40.32
CA ILE A 42 -5.55 -49.48 -41.30
C ILE A 42 -6.29 -50.20 -42.47
N THR A 43 -5.79 -49.91 -43.69
CA THR A 43 -5.52 -50.77 -44.90
C THR A 43 -6.67 -51.51 -45.62
N THR A 44 -6.75 -51.55 -46.96
CA THR A 44 -5.89 -52.24 -47.97
C THR A 44 -6.42 -51.86 -49.38
N THR A 45 -5.68 -51.80 -50.51
CA THR A 45 -5.24 -52.93 -51.34
C THR A 45 -4.48 -52.43 -52.60
N THR A 46 -3.33 -53.06 -52.87
CA THR A 46 -2.89 -53.71 -54.13
C THR A 46 -3.10 -53.08 -55.53
N THR A 47 -1.97 -52.69 -56.14
CA THR A 47 -1.48 -52.97 -57.53
C THR A 47 -2.43 -52.82 -58.72
N VAL A 48 -2.23 -51.84 -59.62
CA VAL A 48 -1.45 -51.89 -60.90
C VAL A 48 -1.26 -50.43 -61.43
N GLU A 49 -0.07 -50.06 -61.90
CA GLU A 49 0.26 -48.84 -62.68
C GLU A 49 -0.23 -48.95 -64.16
N PRO A 50 -0.08 -47.95 -65.06
CA PRO A 50 0.15 -46.50 -64.90
C PRO A 50 -0.73 -45.63 -65.84
N ALA A 51 -1.15 -44.43 -65.44
CA ALA A 51 -1.35 -43.32 -66.38
C ALA A 51 -1.59 -41.98 -65.67
N VAL A 52 -0.75 -41.03 -66.05
CA VAL A 52 -0.80 -39.59 -65.80
C VAL A 52 -2.23 -39.04 -65.64
N GLN A 53 -2.59 -38.69 -64.41
CA GLN A 53 -3.64 -37.70 -64.18
C GLN A 53 -3.21 -36.79 -63.04
N ALA A 54 -2.95 -35.53 -63.39
CA ALA A 54 -2.48 -34.49 -62.47
C ALA A 54 -3.48 -34.28 -61.32
N SER A 55 -3.27 -34.99 -60.22
CA SER A 55 -3.97 -34.73 -58.96
C SER A 55 -3.39 -33.44 -58.36
N ARG A 56 -3.97 -32.29 -58.71
CA ARG A 56 -3.88 -31.13 -57.82
C ARG A 56 -4.62 -31.50 -56.54
N ARG A 57 -3.91 -32.05 -55.54
CA ARG A 57 -4.47 -32.30 -54.21
C ARG A 57 -4.97 -30.96 -53.68
N LYS A 58 -6.29 -30.78 -53.64
CA LYS A 58 -6.91 -29.61 -53.01
C LYS A 58 -6.63 -29.73 -51.52
N HIS A 59 -5.70 -28.93 -50.99
CA HIS A 59 -5.47 -28.85 -49.56
C HIS A 59 -6.76 -28.35 -48.90
N ARG A 60 -7.37 -29.20 -48.06
CA ARG A 60 -8.56 -28.85 -47.28
C ARG A 60 -8.13 -27.86 -46.21
N ARG A 61 -8.29 -26.56 -46.48
CA ARG A 61 -8.13 -25.53 -45.46
C ARG A 61 -9.20 -25.76 -44.39
N GLN A 62 -8.77 -25.86 -43.14
CA GLN A 62 -9.66 -25.78 -42.00
C GLN A 62 -9.37 -24.42 -41.37
N ILE A 63 -10.43 -23.70 -40.99
CA ILE A 63 -10.27 -22.45 -40.23
C ILE A 63 -9.59 -22.83 -38.92
N GLU A 64 -8.51 -22.12 -38.58
CA GLU A 64 -7.80 -22.34 -37.33
C GLU A 64 -8.73 -22.06 -36.15
N ARG A 65 -8.53 -22.77 -35.04
CA ARG A 65 -9.22 -22.42 -33.80
C ARG A 65 -8.75 -21.02 -33.41
N SER A 66 -9.68 -20.15 -32.99
CA SER A 66 -9.36 -18.79 -32.55
C SER A 66 -8.20 -18.83 -31.55
N SER A 67 -7.17 -18.03 -31.80
CA SER A 67 -6.06 -17.91 -30.87
C SER A 67 -6.58 -17.35 -29.54
N MET A 68 -5.91 -17.69 -28.44
CA MET A 68 -6.22 -17.11 -27.12
C MET A 68 -6.27 -15.58 -27.19
N ARG A 69 -5.39 -14.97 -27.98
CA ARG A 69 -5.37 -13.53 -28.24
C ARG A 69 -6.66 -13.01 -28.89
N ASP A 70 -7.20 -13.75 -29.85
CA ASP A 70 -8.42 -13.35 -30.57
C ASP A 70 -9.63 -13.42 -29.64
N MET A 71 -9.65 -14.44 -28.77
CA MET A 71 -10.64 -14.57 -27.71
C MET A 71 -10.54 -13.42 -26.71
N ASP A 72 -9.32 -13.05 -26.28
CA ASP A 72 -9.13 -11.93 -25.35
C ASP A 72 -9.56 -10.59 -25.96
N MET A 73 -9.23 -10.34 -27.22
CA MET A 73 -9.65 -9.10 -27.89
C MET A 73 -11.17 -9.01 -28.03
N THR A 74 -11.82 -10.11 -28.43
CA THR A 74 -13.28 -10.14 -28.58
C THR A 74 -13.99 -9.99 -27.24
N MET A 75 -13.49 -10.62 -26.17
CA MET A 75 -14.01 -10.42 -24.82
C MET A 75 -13.86 -8.97 -24.34
N TYR A 76 -12.70 -8.35 -24.58
CA TYR A 76 -12.47 -6.95 -24.20
C TYR A 76 -13.39 -6.00 -24.97
N HIS A 77 -13.55 -6.22 -26.28
CA HIS A 77 -14.45 -5.45 -27.12
C HIS A 77 -15.90 -5.52 -26.62
N SER A 78 -16.40 -6.73 -26.39
CA SER A 78 -17.75 -6.94 -25.84
C SER A 78 -17.92 -6.29 -24.47
N LYS A 79 -16.87 -6.31 -23.64
CA LYS A 79 -16.88 -5.63 -22.34
C LYS A 79 -16.98 -4.11 -22.50
N LEU A 80 -16.35 -3.51 -23.50
CA LEU A 80 -16.47 -2.08 -23.76
C LEU A 80 -17.85 -1.69 -24.27
N GLU A 81 -18.48 -2.51 -25.10
CA GLU A 81 -19.83 -2.26 -25.62
C GLU A 81 -20.91 -2.44 -24.54
N ASN A 82 -20.74 -3.43 -23.66
CA ASN A 82 -21.68 -3.73 -22.57
C ASN A 82 -21.50 -2.83 -21.33
N ILE A 83 -20.37 -2.14 -21.19
CA ILE A 83 -20.24 -1.02 -20.25
C ILE A 83 -20.97 0.16 -20.90
N GLY A 84 -22.29 0.13 -20.79
CA GLY A 84 -23.20 1.12 -21.36
C GLY A 84 -22.67 2.52 -21.14
N VAL A 85 -22.57 3.27 -22.24
CA VAL A 85 -22.22 4.70 -22.33
C VAL A 85 -21.43 5.16 -21.11
N ARG A 86 -20.10 4.99 -21.12
CA ARG A 86 -19.26 5.80 -20.23
C ARG A 86 -19.67 7.24 -20.49
N SER A 87 -20.36 7.87 -19.54
CA SER A 87 -20.64 9.29 -19.60
C SER A 87 -19.27 9.94 -19.60
N ILE A 88 -18.78 10.29 -20.78
CA ILE A 88 -17.71 11.27 -20.89
C ILE A 88 -18.23 12.46 -20.11
N ILE A 89 -17.58 12.76 -18.98
CA ILE A 89 -17.92 13.92 -18.16
C ILE A 89 -17.79 15.09 -19.10
N SER A 90 -18.92 15.64 -19.55
CA SER A 90 -18.94 16.89 -20.30
C SER A 90 -18.58 17.95 -19.30
N LEU A 91 -17.30 18.32 -19.28
CA LEU A 91 -16.79 19.40 -18.46
C LEU A 91 -17.34 20.70 -19.06
N GLN A 92 -18.44 21.19 -18.50
CA GLN A 92 -18.86 22.57 -18.74
C GLN A 92 -17.88 23.46 -17.98
N LEU A 93 -17.01 24.12 -18.75
CA LEU A 93 -16.07 25.10 -18.25
C LEU A 93 -16.83 26.42 -18.05
N GLU A 94 -17.38 26.59 -16.85
CA GLU A 94 -17.91 27.88 -16.42
C GLU A 94 -16.74 28.68 -15.84
N GLU A 95 -16.31 29.72 -16.55
CA GLU A 95 -15.32 30.68 -16.08
C GLU A 95 -15.95 31.55 -15.00
N THR A 96 -15.76 31.18 -13.74
CA THR A 96 -16.27 31.94 -12.60
C THR A 96 -15.38 33.16 -12.35
N THR A 97 -15.89 34.34 -12.69
CA THR A 97 -15.37 35.61 -12.19
C THR A 97 -15.51 35.67 -10.67
N PRO A 98 -14.51 36.15 -9.92
CA PRO A 98 -14.59 36.21 -8.46
C PRO A 98 -15.55 37.32 -8.03
N ALA A 99 -16.72 36.93 -7.53
CA ALA A 99 -17.52 37.76 -6.65
C ALA A 99 -17.24 37.33 -5.20
N ASP A 100 -16.91 38.32 -4.38
CA ASP A 100 -16.67 38.23 -2.96
C ASP A 100 -17.99 37.89 -2.25
N ASP A 101 -18.11 36.68 -1.72
CA ASP A 101 -19.08 36.34 -0.68
C ASP A 101 -18.51 35.17 0.15
N ASP A 102 -18.35 35.42 1.44
CA ASP A 102 -17.89 34.50 2.48
C ASP A 102 -18.95 33.42 2.79
N ASP A 103 -18.51 32.28 3.34
CA ASP A 103 -19.33 31.19 3.94
C ASP A 103 -19.88 30.06 3.04
N ALA A 104 -19.20 29.72 1.94
CA ALA A 104 -19.35 28.38 1.33
C ALA A 104 -18.05 27.58 1.43
N ILE A 105 -18.11 26.34 1.93
CA ILE A 105 -17.00 25.38 1.91
C ILE A 105 -16.62 25.11 0.45
N ARG A 106 -15.69 25.91 -0.06
CA ARG A 106 -15.11 25.75 -1.40
C ARG A 106 -14.27 24.48 -1.40
N ILE A 107 -14.84 23.39 -1.90
CA ILE A 107 -14.05 22.24 -2.40
C ILE A 107 -13.49 22.63 -3.77
N THR A 108 -12.74 23.72 -3.83
CA THR A 108 -11.86 24.01 -4.96
C THR A 108 -10.58 23.23 -4.70
N PRO A 109 -10.09 22.38 -5.62
CA PRO A 109 -8.78 21.78 -5.48
C PRO A 109 -7.77 22.92 -5.37
N ASP A 110 -7.25 23.11 -4.17
CA ASP A 110 -6.34 24.17 -3.79
C ASP A 110 -5.05 23.98 -4.59
N ARG A 111 -5.01 24.59 -5.77
CA ARG A 111 -3.98 24.50 -6.81
C ARG A 111 -3.88 23.11 -7.46
N GLY A 112 -3.65 23.11 -8.78
CA GLY A 112 -3.74 21.90 -9.63
C GLY A 112 -2.89 20.72 -9.15
N TRP A 113 -3.28 19.50 -9.56
CA TRP A 113 -2.68 18.19 -9.23
C TRP A 113 -1.16 18.07 -9.42
N ALA A 114 -0.56 18.96 -10.22
CA ALA A 114 0.87 18.98 -10.53
C ALA A 114 1.65 20.11 -9.83
N LEU A 115 1.01 21.01 -9.08
CA LEU A 115 1.72 22.10 -8.42
C LEU A 115 2.30 21.64 -7.08
N PRO A 116 3.59 21.92 -6.79
CA PRO A 116 4.16 21.64 -5.49
C PRO A 116 3.43 22.48 -4.44
N LYS A 117 2.84 21.80 -3.44
CA LYS A 117 2.17 22.47 -2.34
C LYS A 117 3.15 23.39 -1.62
N GLU A 118 2.77 24.67 -1.48
CA GLU A 118 3.53 25.63 -0.67
C GLU A 118 3.62 25.09 0.76
N ARG A 119 4.84 24.80 1.21
CA ARG A 119 5.09 24.34 2.58
C ARG A 119 4.99 25.55 3.50
N LYS A 120 3.88 25.67 4.22
CA LYS A 120 3.75 26.68 5.29
C LYS A 120 4.82 26.40 6.35
N LEU A 121 5.70 27.38 6.59
CA LEU A 121 6.63 27.34 7.72
C LEU A 121 5.81 27.52 9.00
N THR A 122 5.48 26.42 9.67
CA THR A 122 4.88 26.48 11.00
C THR A 122 5.95 26.91 12.00
N ARG A 123 5.75 28.08 12.59
CA ARG A 123 6.54 28.53 13.74
C ARG A 123 6.29 27.57 14.90
N LEU A 124 7.33 27.28 15.66
CA LEU A 124 7.22 26.46 16.87
C LEU A 124 6.51 27.27 17.97
N ASN A 125 5.65 26.62 18.72
CA ASN A 125 4.99 27.20 19.89
C ASN A 125 6.01 27.39 21.02
N GLU A 126 5.74 28.34 21.91
CA GLU A 126 6.62 28.64 23.05
C GLU A 126 6.81 27.43 23.98
N SER A 127 5.75 26.65 24.21
CA SER A 127 5.80 25.41 24.99
C SER A 127 6.74 24.36 24.38
N GLN A 128 6.72 24.24 23.05
CA GLN A 128 7.59 23.33 22.31
C GLN A 128 9.05 23.79 22.38
N ILE A 129 9.29 25.09 22.21
CA ILE A 129 10.64 25.68 22.31
C ILE A 129 11.20 25.42 23.70
N LYS A 130 10.43 25.73 24.75
CA LYS A 130 10.86 25.52 26.14
C LYS A 130 11.26 24.07 26.41
N TYR A 131 10.45 23.11 25.98
CA TYR A 131 10.74 21.69 26.14
C TYR A 131 11.98 21.23 25.37
N LEU A 132 12.15 21.68 24.12
CA LEU A 132 13.33 21.33 23.34
C LEU A 132 14.61 21.95 23.91
N THR A 133 14.55 23.16 24.47
CA THR A 133 15.67 23.78 25.18
C THR A 133 16.02 23.01 26.45
N GLU A 134 15.03 22.63 27.26
CA GLU A 134 15.26 21.81 28.47
C GLU A 134 15.92 20.47 28.11
N LYS A 135 15.44 19.80 27.06
CA LYS A 135 16.05 18.57 26.55
C LYS A 135 17.48 18.75 26.02
N PHE A 136 17.75 19.91 25.41
CA PHE A 136 19.08 20.26 24.98
C PHE A 136 20.02 20.44 26.18
N ASP A 137 19.59 21.20 27.18
CA ASP A 137 20.37 21.44 28.40
C ASP A 137 20.62 20.15 29.19
N GLU A 138 19.61 19.27 29.32
CA GLU A 138 19.77 17.91 29.86
C GLU A 138 20.85 17.12 29.10
N GLY A 139 20.80 17.17 27.75
CA GLY A 139 21.79 16.53 26.90
C GLY A 139 23.20 17.10 27.09
N VAL A 140 23.34 18.41 27.25
CA VAL A 140 24.62 19.07 27.54
C VAL A 140 25.17 18.63 28.89
N GLN A 141 24.34 18.59 29.92
CA GLN A 141 24.74 18.15 31.27
C GLN A 141 25.17 16.69 31.28
N GLN A 142 24.43 15.82 30.58
CA GLN A 142 24.72 14.39 30.50
C GLN A 142 25.80 14.05 29.46
N ARG A 143 26.21 15.02 28.64
CA ARG A 143 27.08 14.84 27.45
C ARG A 143 26.51 13.83 26.45
N ILE A 144 25.19 13.80 26.31
CA ILE A 144 24.47 12.91 25.39
C ILE A 144 23.80 13.76 24.31
N ARG A 145 23.90 13.30 23.07
CA ARG A 145 23.17 13.89 21.95
C ARG A 145 21.88 13.11 21.73
N TRP A 146 20.75 13.68 22.14
CA TRP A 146 19.43 13.09 21.92
C TRP A 146 19.11 12.95 20.44
N LYS A 147 18.56 11.80 20.04
CA LYS A 147 18.08 11.62 18.67
C LYS A 147 16.71 12.30 18.51
N PRO A 148 16.45 12.98 17.38
CA PRO A 148 15.15 13.64 17.15
C PRO A 148 13.95 12.69 17.21
N GLU A 149 14.13 11.42 16.83
CA GLU A 149 13.10 10.38 16.91
C GLU A 149 12.76 10.02 18.36
N GLU A 150 13.78 9.93 19.21
CA GLU A 150 13.63 9.64 20.64
C GLU A 150 12.88 10.78 21.34
N VAL A 151 13.25 12.03 21.05
CA VAL A 151 12.58 13.23 21.60
C VAL A 151 11.13 13.32 21.10
N SER A 152 10.86 13.02 19.83
CA SER A 152 9.48 13.01 19.30
C SER A 152 8.62 11.95 20.00
N ALA A 153 9.15 10.74 20.19
CA ALA A 153 8.47 9.67 20.90
C ALA A 153 8.30 9.97 22.40
N GLU A 154 9.24 10.71 22.99
CA GLU A 154 9.14 11.18 24.36
C GLU A 154 8.03 12.24 24.50
N MET A 155 7.97 13.24 23.62
CA MET A 155 6.89 14.24 23.61
C MET A 155 5.49 13.60 23.58
N GLN A 156 5.34 12.48 22.86
CA GLN A 156 4.06 11.75 22.74
C GLN A 156 3.74 10.91 23.97
N ARG A 157 4.77 10.44 24.70
CA ARG A 157 4.60 9.56 25.88
C ARG A 157 4.62 10.33 27.19
N ASN A 158 5.18 11.54 27.21
CA ASN A 158 5.38 12.30 28.43
C ASN A 158 4.05 12.74 29.04
N LYS A 159 3.86 12.42 30.32
CA LYS A 159 2.66 12.73 31.08
C LYS A 159 3.04 13.53 32.32
N ASP A 160 2.24 14.53 32.60
CA ASP A 160 2.32 15.32 33.82
C ASP A 160 1.93 14.48 35.06
N LEU A 161 2.21 15.00 36.25
CA LEU A 161 1.89 14.41 37.55
C LEU A 161 0.39 14.10 37.71
N LYS A 162 -0.47 14.80 36.96
CA LYS A 162 -1.92 14.58 36.87
C LYS A 162 -2.32 13.52 35.83
N ASN A 163 -1.36 12.75 35.31
CA ASN A 163 -1.53 11.73 34.27
C ASN A 163 -2.14 12.26 32.95
N ARG A 164 -1.95 13.56 32.65
CA ARG A 164 -2.36 14.19 31.39
C ARG A 164 -1.14 14.38 30.49
N PHE A 165 -1.32 14.24 29.18
CA PHE A 165 -0.24 14.52 28.24
C PHE A 165 0.18 15.97 28.32
N TYR A 166 1.49 16.21 28.29
CA TYR A 166 2.05 17.56 28.31
C TYR A 166 1.73 18.33 27.04
N PHE A 167 1.63 17.62 25.91
CA PHE A 167 1.31 18.17 24.60
C PHE A 167 0.04 17.53 24.03
N THR A 168 -0.71 18.30 23.25
CA THR A 168 -1.83 17.78 22.45
C THR A 168 -1.33 17.20 21.13
N PRO A 169 -2.11 16.32 20.45
CA PRO A 169 -1.68 15.72 19.18
C PRO A 169 -1.36 16.73 18.06
N ALA A 170 -1.99 17.91 18.09
CA ALA A 170 -1.73 19.00 17.16
C ALA A 170 -0.37 19.69 17.42
N GLU A 171 0.15 19.57 18.65
CA GLU A 171 1.41 20.17 19.09
C GLU A 171 2.58 19.18 19.03
N PHE A 172 2.35 17.93 18.62
CA PHE A 172 3.44 16.98 18.44
C PHE A 172 4.34 17.39 17.29
N LEU A 173 5.64 17.46 17.58
CA LEU A 173 6.65 17.76 16.58
C LEU A 173 7.14 16.49 15.90
N LYS A 174 7.27 16.57 14.57
CA LYS A 174 7.88 15.50 13.78
C LYS A 174 9.40 15.49 13.98
N PRO A 175 10.07 14.34 13.85
CA PRO A 175 11.52 14.25 13.99
C PRO A 175 12.30 15.23 13.10
N GLY A 176 11.79 15.52 11.89
CA GLY A 176 12.38 16.51 10.99
C GLY A 176 12.35 17.95 11.53
N GLN A 177 11.27 18.34 12.21
CA GLN A 177 11.16 19.68 12.83
C GLN A 177 12.11 19.80 14.02
N ILE A 178 12.16 18.77 14.86
CA ILE A 178 13.07 18.69 16.02
C ILE A 178 14.54 18.72 15.56
N ARG A 179 14.88 17.97 14.50
CA ARG A 179 16.21 17.98 13.91
C ARG A 179 16.62 19.37 13.44
N SER A 180 15.69 20.11 12.83
CA SER A 180 15.95 21.49 12.39
C SER A 180 16.23 22.43 13.55
N PHE A 181 15.63 22.20 14.71
CA PHE A 181 15.86 23.00 15.92
C PHE A 181 17.26 22.78 16.51
N PHE A 182 17.71 21.52 16.62
CA PHE A 182 19.02 21.18 17.18
C PHE A 182 20.23 21.43 16.24
N HIS A 183 20.00 21.93 15.03
CA HIS A 183 21.09 22.32 14.12
C HIS A 183 21.50 23.78 14.28
N VAL A 184 20.76 24.57 15.06
CA VAL A 184 21.10 25.97 15.40
C VAL A 184 22.19 25.96 16.46
#